data_AF-C9SU62-F1
#
_entry.id   AF-C9SU62-F1
#
_cell.length_a   1.000
_cell.length_b   1.000
_cell.length_c   1.000
_cell.angle_alpha   90.00
_cell.angle_beta   90.00
_cell.angle_gamma   90.00
#
_symmetry.space_group_name_H-M   'P 1'
#
loop_
_entity.id
_entity.type
_entity.pdbx_description
1 polymer ?
#
loop_
_entity_poly.entity_id
_entity_poly.type
_entity_poly.pdbx_seq_one_letter_code
_entity_poly.pdbx_strand_id
1 'polypeptide(L)'
;MPGVGLGQLLGTGQIKKMIASYIGENKTFEKLYLTGQLDLELTPQGTMAEKIASGAAGVPAFYTPAGYGTIIQSGEMPVRFNTDGTVGTMSTPRETRVFNGKPYVLEEAIQADVALVKVHKADRMGNCQFRRAMNNFNESMAKNARYTIVEADEIVEVGEIAPEDVHIPGIYVDQVAKSTEEKKIEKLTYHKSPEEMLKSVAGAGEGAGRRIRIVKRAAQELKDGMYVNLGIGMPLATPAFIQEGNEVVLQSENGILGMGRYPNPGEEDPDLINPGKEGVTVNQGASFFGSQESFGMIRAGKINLTMLGGLQVSKDGDLANFMLPGKVKGIGGAMDLVANSKTRVIVTMEHVDKKNNPKILKQCTFPLTGRKCVSRIITDLAVFDVTPKGLLLVEKVQDVSLDELRAKTEADFEVSPDLKAYEV
;
A
#
# COMPACT_ATOMS: atom_id res chain seq x y z
N MET A 1 -4.36 -16.45 -5.10
CA MET A 1 -4.84 -17.82 -5.42
C MET A 1 -5.87 -17.79 -6.55
N PRO A 2 -5.64 -18.42 -7.71
CA PRO A 2 -6.66 -18.54 -8.76
C PRO A 2 -7.91 -19.27 -8.25
N GLY A 3 -9.11 -18.77 -8.58
CA GLY A 3 -10.37 -19.44 -8.25
C GLY A 3 -10.82 -19.34 -6.79
N VAL A 4 -10.31 -18.37 -6.01
CA VAL A 4 -10.77 -18.09 -4.63
C VAL A 4 -11.33 -16.67 -4.54
N GLY A 5 -12.28 -16.44 -3.62
CA GLY A 5 -12.93 -15.14 -3.43
C GLY A 5 -13.60 -14.63 -4.70
N LEU A 6 -13.46 -13.33 -4.99
CA LEU A 6 -13.99 -12.71 -6.22
C LEU A 6 -13.44 -13.33 -7.53
N GLY A 7 -12.30 -14.05 -7.46
CA GLY A 7 -11.75 -14.77 -8.61
C GLY A 7 -12.70 -15.82 -9.19
N GLN A 8 -13.61 -16.37 -8.38
CA GLN A 8 -14.63 -17.32 -8.84
C GLN A 8 -15.64 -16.63 -9.76
N LEU A 9 -16.14 -15.46 -9.35
CA LEU A 9 -17.11 -14.68 -10.12
C LEU A 9 -16.50 -14.06 -11.39
N LEU A 10 -15.21 -13.73 -11.35
CA LEU A 10 -14.45 -13.36 -12.55
C LEU A 10 -14.35 -14.54 -13.52
N GLY A 11 -14.06 -15.74 -13.01
CA GLY A 11 -13.94 -16.96 -13.83
C GLY A 11 -15.23 -17.38 -14.53
N THR A 12 -16.38 -17.08 -13.93
CA THR A 12 -17.72 -17.36 -14.49
C THR A 12 -18.29 -16.20 -15.32
N GLY A 13 -17.59 -15.06 -15.40
CA GLY A 13 -18.05 -13.89 -16.15
C GLY A 13 -19.21 -13.12 -15.50
N GLN A 14 -19.45 -13.30 -14.20
CA GLN A 14 -20.52 -12.62 -13.47
C GLN A 14 -20.20 -11.16 -13.11
N ILE A 15 -18.94 -10.75 -13.23
CA ILE A 15 -18.50 -9.39 -12.92
C ILE A 15 -18.24 -8.61 -14.21
N LYS A 16 -18.96 -7.50 -14.40
CA LYS A 16 -18.79 -6.57 -15.53
C LYS A 16 -17.81 -5.43 -15.24
N LYS A 17 -17.79 -4.93 -14.00
CA LYS A 17 -16.94 -3.82 -13.56
C LYS A 17 -16.33 -4.14 -12.20
N MET A 18 -15.04 -3.83 -12.04
CA MET A 18 -14.32 -3.88 -10.78
C MET A 18 -13.91 -2.46 -10.37
N ILE A 19 -14.21 -2.09 -9.12
CA ILE A 19 -13.56 -0.96 -8.45
C ILE A 19 -12.54 -1.56 -7.49
N ALA A 20 -11.26 -1.34 -7.74
CA ALA A 20 -10.19 -2.01 -6.99
C ALA A 20 -8.96 -1.12 -6.84
N SER A 21 -8.19 -1.32 -5.78
CA SER A 21 -6.89 -0.65 -5.63
C SER A 21 -5.73 -1.44 -6.21
N TYR A 22 -5.85 -2.78 -6.27
CA TYR A 22 -4.78 -3.67 -6.70
C TYR A 22 -5.34 -4.92 -7.38
N ILE A 23 -4.84 -5.24 -8.57
CA ILE A 23 -5.22 -6.45 -9.34
C ILE A 23 -4.52 -7.68 -8.76
N GLY A 24 -3.31 -7.50 -8.22
CA GLY A 24 -2.52 -8.58 -7.63
C GLY A 24 -1.93 -9.54 -8.66
N GLU A 25 -1.81 -10.80 -8.27
CA GLU A 25 -1.27 -11.88 -9.11
C GLU A 25 -2.39 -12.64 -9.86
N ASN A 26 -3.59 -12.05 -9.96
CA ASN A 26 -4.74 -12.67 -10.61
C ASN A 26 -4.67 -12.49 -12.14
N LYS A 27 -4.06 -13.47 -12.81
CA LYS A 27 -3.93 -13.51 -14.28
C LYS A 27 -5.28 -13.48 -15.01
N THR A 28 -6.34 -14.04 -14.41
CA THR A 28 -7.69 -14.01 -15.01
C THR A 28 -8.23 -12.59 -15.02
N PHE A 29 -8.07 -11.86 -13.91
CA PHE A 29 -8.45 -10.45 -13.82
C PHE A 29 -7.67 -9.62 -14.86
N GLU A 30 -6.34 -9.70 -14.85
CA GLU A 30 -5.49 -8.96 -15.80
C GLU A 30 -5.90 -9.26 -17.26
N LYS A 31 -6.12 -10.54 -17.60
CA LYS A 31 -6.58 -10.95 -18.93
C LYS A 31 -7.92 -10.31 -19.29
N LEU A 32 -8.95 -10.46 -18.46
CA LEU A 32 -10.30 -9.95 -18.74
C LEU A 32 -10.31 -8.43 -18.94
N TYR A 33 -9.49 -7.71 -18.16
CA TYR A 33 -9.34 -6.27 -18.31
C TYR A 33 -8.66 -5.88 -19.62
N LEU A 34 -7.49 -6.47 -19.93
CA LEU A 34 -6.72 -6.15 -21.13
C LEU A 34 -7.42 -6.59 -22.43
N THR A 35 -8.31 -7.59 -22.38
CA THR A 35 -9.11 -8.03 -23.54
C THR A 35 -10.46 -7.31 -23.66
N GLY A 36 -10.73 -6.32 -22.81
CA GLY A 36 -11.96 -5.51 -22.89
C GLY A 36 -13.23 -6.22 -22.42
N GLN A 37 -13.11 -7.32 -21.68
CA GLN A 37 -14.24 -8.09 -21.13
C GLN A 37 -14.65 -7.61 -19.74
N LEU A 38 -13.81 -6.81 -19.08
CA LEU A 38 -14.03 -6.28 -17.74
C LEU A 38 -13.65 -4.79 -17.69
N ASP A 39 -14.52 -3.96 -17.13
CA ASP A 39 -14.20 -2.57 -16.82
C ASP A 39 -13.44 -2.51 -15.48
N LEU A 40 -12.37 -1.71 -15.40
CA LEU A 40 -11.60 -1.52 -14.17
C LEU A 40 -11.51 -0.04 -13.80
N GLU A 41 -12.07 0.31 -12.65
CA GLU A 41 -11.83 1.60 -12.02
C GLU A 41 -10.77 1.44 -10.92
N LEU A 42 -9.53 1.76 -11.28
CA LEU A 42 -8.40 1.67 -10.35
C LEU A 42 -8.43 2.86 -9.38
N THR A 43 -8.65 2.58 -8.09
CA THR A 43 -8.86 3.59 -7.05
C THR A 43 -7.79 3.46 -5.96
N PRO A 44 -7.12 4.54 -5.51
CA PRO A 44 -6.22 4.47 -4.36
C PRO A 44 -6.89 3.78 -3.16
N GLN A 45 -6.18 2.89 -2.46
CA GLN A 45 -6.82 2.03 -1.47
C GLN A 45 -7.45 2.80 -0.31
N GLY A 46 -6.80 3.87 0.15
CA GLY A 46 -7.36 4.71 1.20
C GLY A 46 -8.54 5.53 0.70
N THR A 47 -8.48 6.04 -0.54
CA THR A 47 -9.64 6.68 -1.18
C THR A 47 -10.80 5.70 -1.27
N MET A 48 -10.57 4.45 -1.67
CA MET A 48 -11.61 3.42 -1.75
C MET A 48 -12.24 3.15 -0.38
N ALA A 49 -11.44 3.01 0.68
CA ALA A 49 -11.94 2.83 2.04
C ALA A 49 -12.81 4.02 2.48
N GLU A 50 -12.37 5.25 2.18
CA GLU A 50 -13.09 6.47 2.55
C GLU A 50 -14.36 6.68 1.72
N LYS A 51 -14.37 6.30 0.42
CA LYS A 51 -15.58 6.31 -0.41
C LYS A 51 -16.66 5.40 0.16
N ILE A 52 -16.29 4.22 0.64
CA ILE A 52 -17.22 3.26 1.25
C ILE A 52 -17.73 3.81 2.58
N ALA A 53 -16.82 4.29 3.44
CA ALA A 53 -17.19 4.85 4.74
C ALA A 53 -18.04 6.13 4.63
N SER A 54 -17.76 6.99 3.64
CA SER A 54 -18.57 8.18 3.35
C SER A 54 -19.98 7.79 2.94
N GLY A 55 -20.12 6.75 2.11
CA GLY A 55 -21.42 6.20 1.74
C GLY A 55 -22.21 5.70 2.97
N ALA A 56 -21.54 4.95 3.85
CA ALA A 56 -22.12 4.49 5.12
C ALA A 56 -22.58 5.64 6.03
N ALA A 57 -21.88 6.77 5.99
CA ALA A 57 -22.15 7.95 6.82
C ALA A 57 -23.12 8.96 6.18
N GLY A 58 -23.65 8.69 4.98
CA GLY A 58 -24.50 9.63 4.26
C GLY A 58 -23.75 10.88 3.75
N VAL A 59 -22.43 10.80 3.60
CA VAL A 59 -21.57 11.85 3.05
C VAL A 59 -21.41 11.60 1.54
N PRO A 60 -21.92 12.47 0.66
CA PRO A 60 -21.94 12.19 -0.78
C PRO A 60 -20.57 12.31 -1.45
N ALA A 61 -19.68 13.14 -0.91
CA ALA A 61 -18.33 13.33 -1.41
C ALA A 61 -17.41 13.91 -0.33
N PHE A 62 -16.11 13.71 -0.49
CA PHE A 62 -15.07 14.23 0.39
C PHE A 62 -13.83 14.64 -0.41
N TYR A 63 -12.96 15.47 0.18
CA TYR A 63 -11.68 15.83 -0.41
C TYR A 63 -10.53 15.03 0.20
N THR A 64 -9.62 14.54 -0.65
CA THR A 64 -8.41 13.80 -0.24
C THR A 64 -7.18 14.30 -0.99
N PRO A 65 -5.98 14.32 -0.39
CA PRO A 65 -4.76 14.66 -1.11
C PRO A 65 -4.25 13.48 -1.97
N ALA A 66 -4.71 12.25 -1.71
CA ALA A 66 -4.29 11.06 -2.45
C ALA A 66 -4.73 11.16 -3.92
N GLY A 67 -3.80 10.92 -4.84
CA GLY A 67 -4.06 10.97 -6.28
C GLY A 67 -3.94 12.36 -6.92
N TYR A 68 -3.77 13.45 -6.15
CA TYR A 68 -3.53 14.77 -6.72
C TYR A 68 -2.26 14.80 -7.59
N GLY A 69 -2.35 15.41 -8.77
CA GLY A 69 -1.24 15.54 -9.71
C GLY A 69 -0.87 14.24 -10.44
N THR A 70 -1.71 13.21 -10.34
CA THR A 70 -1.52 11.89 -10.97
C THR A 70 -2.57 11.66 -12.07
N ILE A 71 -2.44 10.54 -12.78
CA ILE A 71 -3.41 10.13 -13.82
C ILE A 71 -4.80 9.82 -13.26
N ILE A 72 -4.93 9.58 -11.94
CA ILE A 72 -6.22 9.45 -11.27
C ILE A 72 -6.96 10.80 -11.24
N GLN A 73 -6.24 11.88 -11.00
CA GLN A 73 -6.82 13.22 -11.01
C GLN A 73 -7.12 13.71 -12.42
N SER A 74 -6.20 13.50 -13.38
CA SER A 74 -6.37 13.99 -14.76
C SER A 74 -7.40 13.21 -15.57
N GLY A 75 -7.82 12.03 -15.11
CA GLY A 75 -8.73 11.16 -15.85
C GLY A 75 -8.03 10.29 -16.90
N GLU A 76 -6.71 10.32 -17.00
CA GLU A 76 -5.93 9.62 -18.04
C GLU A 76 -5.73 8.12 -17.76
N MET A 77 -6.41 7.55 -16.76
CA MET A 77 -6.43 6.12 -16.51
C MET A 77 -7.41 5.41 -17.46
N PRO A 78 -6.97 4.39 -18.22
CA PRO A 78 -7.89 3.53 -18.96
C PRO A 78 -8.84 2.80 -17.98
N VAL A 79 -10.14 2.83 -18.28
CA VAL A 79 -11.18 2.08 -17.57
C VAL A 79 -11.56 0.82 -18.35
N ARG A 80 -11.54 0.89 -19.68
CA ARG A 80 -11.87 -0.23 -20.56
C ARG A 80 -10.96 -0.23 -21.77
N PHE A 81 -10.45 -1.41 -22.12
CA PHE A 81 -9.79 -1.66 -23.41
C PHE A 81 -10.79 -2.19 -24.45
N ASN A 82 -10.53 -1.91 -25.71
CA ASN A 82 -11.20 -2.54 -26.84
C ASN A 82 -10.59 -3.93 -27.10
N THR A 83 -11.28 -4.76 -27.88
CA THR A 83 -10.81 -6.12 -28.22
C THR A 83 -9.52 -6.14 -29.06
N ASP A 84 -9.20 -5.02 -29.73
CA ASP A 84 -7.97 -4.83 -30.49
C ASP A 84 -6.79 -4.34 -29.62
N GLY A 85 -7.01 -4.16 -28.31
CA GLY A 85 -6.01 -3.68 -27.35
C GLY A 85 -5.87 -2.16 -27.26
N THR A 86 -6.63 -1.39 -28.04
CA THR A 86 -6.69 0.08 -27.90
C THR A 86 -7.50 0.50 -26.68
N VAL A 87 -7.32 1.72 -26.18
CA VAL A 87 -8.13 2.21 -25.05
C VAL A 87 -9.53 2.57 -25.55
N GLY A 88 -10.56 1.96 -24.95
CA GLY A 88 -11.96 2.22 -25.26
C GLY A 88 -12.56 3.33 -24.42
N THR A 89 -12.34 3.32 -23.10
CA THR A 89 -12.88 4.34 -22.20
C THR A 89 -11.82 4.75 -21.19
N MET A 90 -11.69 6.06 -20.98
CA MET A 90 -10.84 6.66 -19.94
C MET A 90 -11.66 7.01 -18.71
N SER A 91 -10.99 7.14 -17.56
CA SER A 91 -11.60 7.62 -16.32
C SER A 91 -11.99 9.09 -16.39
N THR A 92 -12.91 9.52 -15.53
CA THR A 92 -13.31 10.92 -15.45
C THR A 92 -12.30 11.73 -14.65
N PRO A 93 -11.90 12.93 -15.11
CA PRO A 93 -11.09 13.85 -14.29
C PRO A 93 -11.77 14.17 -12.96
N ARG A 94 -10.99 14.35 -11.89
CA ARG A 94 -11.49 14.72 -10.57
C ARG A 94 -11.46 16.22 -10.38
N GLU A 95 -12.50 16.78 -9.76
CA GLU A 95 -12.48 18.17 -9.30
C GLU A 95 -11.33 18.37 -8.30
N THR A 96 -10.72 19.55 -8.29
CA THR A 96 -9.68 19.88 -7.31
C THR A 96 -10.01 21.16 -6.58
N ARG A 97 -9.60 21.23 -5.31
CA ARG A 97 -9.74 22.42 -4.48
C ARG A 97 -8.57 22.56 -3.53
N VAL A 98 -8.19 23.81 -3.25
CA VAL A 98 -7.11 24.13 -2.32
C VAL A 98 -7.69 24.44 -0.94
N PHE A 99 -7.20 23.77 0.08
CA PHE A 99 -7.50 24.04 1.49
C PHE A 99 -6.18 24.26 2.24
N ASN A 100 -6.07 25.35 2.98
CA ASN A 100 -4.87 25.67 3.79
C ASN A 100 -3.56 25.62 2.96
N GLY A 101 -3.60 26.11 1.72
CA GLY A 101 -2.45 26.12 0.80
C GLY A 101 -2.08 24.75 0.21
N LYS A 102 -2.82 23.68 0.51
CA LYS A 102 -2.61 22.34 -0.03
C LYS A 102 -3.73 21.97 -1.01
N PRO A 103 -3.41 21.40 -2.18
CA PRO A 103 -4.42 20.93 -3.12
C PRO A 103 -4.95 19.54 -2.76
N TYR A 104 -6.23 19.31 -3.08
CA TYR A 104 -6.96 18.06 -2.84
C TYR A 104 -7.80 17.72 -4.07
N VAL A 105 -8.15 16.44 -4.22
CA VAL A 105 -9.11 15.93 -5.20
C VAL A 105 -10.44 15.62 -4.53
N LEU A 106 -11.55 15.94 -5.18
CA LEU A 106 -12.89 15.54 -4.77
C LEU A 106 -13.13 14.09 -5.18
N GLU A 107 -13.64 13.29 -4.25
CA GLU A 107 -14.03 11.90 -4.50
C GLU A 107 -15.45 11.67 -3.99
N GLU A 108 -16.29 11.12 -4.86
CA GLU A 108 -17.67 10.76 -4.55
C GLU A 108 -17.73 9.43 -3.79
N ALA A 109 -18.65 9.34 -2.84
CA ALA A 109 -18.92 8.10 -2.11
C ALA A 109 -19.43 7.00 -3.03
N ILE A 110 -19.22 5.75 -2.61
CA ILE A 110 -19.80 4.57 -3.26
C ILE A 110 -21.03 4.17 -2.45
N GLN A 111 -22.11 3.81 -3.12
CA GLN A 111 -23.27 3.15 -2.49
C GLN A 111 -23.45 1.77 -3.12
N ALA A 112 -23.64 0.75 -2.28
CA ALA A 112 -23.90 -0.61 -2.74
C ALA A 112 -25.34 -1.02 -2.48
N ASP A 113 -25.90 -1.85 -3.36
CA ASP A 113 -27.17 -2.52 -3.07
C ASP A 113 -26.97 -3.67 -2.08
N VAL A 114 -25.87 -4.42 -2.20
CA VAL A 114 -25.56 -5.57 -1.36
C VAL A 114 -24.12 -5.52 -0.85
N ALA A 115 -23.92 -5.82 0.43
CA ALA A 115 -22.61 -6.09 1.02
C ALA A 115 -22.48 -7.56 1.43
N LEU A 116 -21.37 -8.19 1.06
CA LEU A 116 -21.00 -9.54 1.48
C LEU A 116 -19.77 -9.43 2.38
N VAL A 117 -19.92 -9.77 3.66
CA VAL A 117 -18.96 -9.42 4.71
C VAL A 117 -18.59 -10.64 5.52
N LYS A 118 -17.30 -10.80 5.85
CA LYS A 118 -16.80 -11.87 6.73
C LYS A 118 -16.50 -11.33 8.12
N VAL A 119 -17.00 -12.00 9.16
CA VAL A 119 -16.72 -11.69 10.57
C VAL A 119 -16.24 -12.91 11.33
N HIS A 120 -15.71 -12.71 12.54
CA HIS A 120 -15.35 -13.80 13.43
C HIS A 120 -16.59 -14.33 14.15
N LYS A 121 -17.26 -13.45 14.90
CA LYS A 121 -18.50 -13.77 15.62
C LYS A 121 -19.63 -12.87 15.15
N ALA A 122 -20.83 -13.43 15.10
CA ALA A 122 -22.07 -12.67 15.02
C ALA A 122 -23.07 -13.23 16.04
N ASP A 123 -23.74 -12.37 16.79
CA ASP A 123 -24.83 -12.80 17.67
C ASP A 123 -26.18 -12.88 16.93
N ARG A 124 -27.21 -13.41 17.59
CA ARG A 124 -28.55 -13.52 17.01
C ARG A 124 -29.27 -12.18 16.77
N MET A 125 -28.75 -11.08 17.29
CA MET A 125 -29.23 -9.72 17.00
C MET A 125 -28.46 -9.06 15.84
N GLY A 126 -27.48 -9.75 15.27
CA GLY A 126 -26.66 -9.25 14.17
C GLY A 126 -25.44 -8.44 14.61
N ASN A 127 -25.15 -8.31 15.91
CA ASN A 127 -23.93 -7.65 16.36
C ASN A 127 -22.72 -8.50 15.98
N CYS A 128 -21.71 -7.88 15.40
CA CYS A 128 -20.53 -8.59 14.89
C CYS A 128 -19.23 -8.15 15.57
N GLN A 129 -18.34 -9.12 15.75
CA GLN A 129 -16.98 -8.95 16.19
C GLN A 129 -16.00 -9.49 15.13
N PHE A 130 -14.89 -8.79 14.96
CA PHE A 130 -13.79 -9.15 14.07
C PHE A 130 -12.66 -9.72 14.89
N ARG A 131 -11.85 -10.58 14.27
CA ARG A 131 -10.62 -11.10 14.83
C ARG A 131 -9.44 -10.55 14.03
N ARG A 132 -8.57 -9.81 14.73
CA ARG A 132 -7.29 -9.34 14.18
C ARG A 132 -7.44 -8.53 12.88
N ALA A 133 -6.61 -8.78 11.86
CA ALA A 133 -6.60 -8.00 10.62
C ALA A 133 -7.74 -8.37 9.64
N MET A 134 -8.67 -9.24 10.03
CA MET A 134 -9.83 -9.56 9.21
C MET A 134 -10.81 -8.39 9.07
N ASN A 135 -10.77 -7.39 9.97
CA ASN A 135 -11.64 -6.22 9.90
C ASN A 135 -11.46 -5.52 8.54
N ASN A 136 -10.28 -4.98 8.24
CA ASN A 136 -9.97 -4.34 6.95
C ASN A 136 -11.17 -3.57 6.33
N PHE A 137 -11.65 -3.95 5.15
CA PHE A 137 -12.79 -3.30 4.49
C PHE A 137 -14.15 -3.75 5.03
N ASN A 138 -14.24 -4.90 5.70
CA ASN A 138 -15.49 -5.54 6.11
C ASN A 138 -16.37 -4.59 6.92
N GLU A 139 -15.81 -3.86 7.89
CA GLU A 139 -16.59 -2.94 8.72
C GLU A 139 -17.25 -1.84 7.91
N SER A 140 -16.48 -1.14 7.07
CA SER A 140 -17.01 -0.07 6.22
C SER A 140 -18.02 -0.59 5.19
N MET A 141 -17.78 -1.78 4.62
CA MET A 141 -18.67 -2.38 3.64
C MET A 141 -20.00 -2.82 4.26
N ALA A 142 -19.98 -3.41 5.46
CA ALA A 142 -21.19 -3.82 6.18
C ALA A 142 -22.14 -2.64 6.45
N LYS A 143 -21.57 -1.46 6.70
CA LYS A 143 -22.31 -0.24 6.98
C LYS A 143 -22.77 0.50 5.72
N ASN A 144 -22.34 0.06 4.52
CA ASN A 144 -22.53 0.78 3.25
C ASN A 144 -23.32 -0.03 2.20
N ALA A 145 -24.40 -0.70 2.59
CA ALA A 145 -25.29 -1.36 1.65
C ALA A 145 -26.75 -1.27 2.09
N ARG A 146 -27.65 -1.46 1.11
CA ARG A 146 -29.09 -1.61 1.38
C ARG A 146 -29.44 -2.96 1.99
N TYR A 147 -28.64 -3.99 1.69
CA TYR A 147 -28.80 -5.33 2.23
C TYR A 147 -27.43 -5.94 2.55
N THR A 148 -27.14 -6.19 3.82
CA THR A 148 -25.86 -6.69 4.29
C THR A 148 -25.99 -8.15 4.73
N ILE A 149 -25.22 -9.02 4.08
CA ILE A 149 -25.10 -10.44 4.41
C ILE A 149 -23.74 -10.66 5.08
N VAL A 150 -23.78 -11.13 6.33
CA VAL A 150 -22.62 -11.45 7.14
C VAL A 150 -22.41 -12.96 7.17
N GLU A 151 -21.22 -13.42 6.81
CA GLU A 151 -20.74 -14.77 7.07
C GLU A 151 -19.84 -14.78 8.32
N ALA A 152 -20.28 -15.43 9.40
CA ALA A 152 -19.56 -15.52 10.68
C ALA A 152 -18.86 -16.88 10.83
N ASP A 153 -17.65 -16.90 11.42
CA ASP A 153 -17.02 -18.18 11.81
C ASP A 153 -17.88 -18.88 12.87
N GLU A 154 -18.37 -18.10 13.83
CA GLU A 154 -19.21 -18.53 14.93
C GLU A 154 -20.48 -17.66 15.03
N ILE A 155 -21.62 -18.32 15.17
CA ILE A 155 -22.86 -17.65 15.60
C ILE A 155 -23.01 -17.92 17.09
N VAL A 156 -23.08 -16.85 17.88
CA VAL A 156 -23.13 -16.89 19.35
C VAL A 156 -24.48 -16.39 19.87
N GLU A 157 -24.78 -16.64 21.14
CA GLU A 157 -25.99 -16.09 21.76
C GLU A 157 -25.84 -14.61 22.11
N VAL A 158 -26.98 -13.92 22.24
CA VAL A 158 -27.02 -12.49 22.60
C VAL A 158 -26.36 -12.29 23.97
N GLY A 159 -25.42 -11.34 24.04
CA GLY A 159 -24.67 -11.02 25.26
C GLY A 159 -23.31 -11.73 25.37
N GLU A 160 -22.98 -12.65 24.47
CA GLU A 160 -21.63 -13.27 24.43
C GLU A 160 -20.55 -12.33 23.85
N ILE A 161 -20.96 -11.34 23.05
CA ILE A 161 -20.10 -10.24 22.62
C ILE A 161 -20.33 -9.10 23.61
N ALA A 162 -19.28 -8.67 24.31
CA ALA A 162 -19.36 -7.51 25.19
C ALA A 162 -19.78 -6.28 24.37
N PRO A 163 -20.68 -5.41 24.87
CA PRO A 163 -21.15 -4.25 24.11
C PRO A 163 -20.03 -3.35 23.57
N GLU A 164 -18.94 -3.20 24.33
CA GLU A 164 -17.76 -2.41 23.97
C GLU A 164 -16.91 -3.05 22.86
N ASP A 165 -17.07 -4.36 22.65
CA ASP A 165 -16.34 -5.14 21.65
C ASP A 165 -17.16 -5.38 20.36
N VAL A 166 -18.35 -4.78 20.26
CA VAL A 166 -19.18 -4.82 19.04
C VAL A 166 -18.59 -3.86 18.01
N HIS A 167 -18.04 -4.39 16.91
CA HIS A 167 -17.49 -3.58 15.83
C HIS A 167 -18.53 -3.16 14.80
N ILE A 168 -19.49 -4.05 14.50
CA ILE A 168 -20.67 -3.73 13.66
C ILE A 168 -21.92 -3.95 14.51
N PRO A 169 -22.64 -2.90 14.90
CA PRO A 169 -23.94 -3.02 15.53
C PRO A 169 -24.95 -3.68 14.60
N GLY A 170 -25.85 -4.51 15.15
CA GLY A 170 -26.81 -5.31 14.37
C GLY A 170 -27.77 -4.52 13.47
N ILE A 171 -27.91 -3.20 13.69
CA ILE A 171 -28.68 -2.31 12.80
C ILE A 171 -28.17 -2.31 11.36
N TYR A 172 -26.90 -2.64 11.13
CA TYR A 172 -26.29 -2.68 9.79
C TYR A 172 -26.34 -4.06 9.15
N VAL A 173 -26.97 -5.05 9.79
CA VAL A 173 -26.92 -6.45 9.37
C VAL A 173 -28.33 -6.97 9.12
N ASP A 174 -28.61 -7.33 7.87
CA ASP A 174 -29.90 -7.90 7.48
C ASP A 174 -29.93 -9.42 7.64
N GLN A 175 -28.79 -10.08 7.41
CA GLN A 175 -28.71 -11.53 7.44
C GLN A 175 -27.35 -12.04 7.94
N VAL A 176 -27.40 -13.06 8.81
CA VAL A 176 -26.22 -13.78 9.30
C VAL A 176 -26.26 -15.22 8.79
N ALA A 177 -25.14 -15.68 8.25
CA ALA A 177 -24.89 -17.06 7.85
C ALA A 177 -23.64 -17.59 8.56
N LYS A 178 -23.64 -18.89 8.90
CA LYS A 178 -22.46 -19.54 9.48
C LYS A 178 -21.53 -20.01 8.36
N SER A 179 -20.25 -19.69 8.48
CA SER A 179 -19.20 -20.19 7.60
C SER A 179 -19.14 -21.72 7.65
N THR A 180 -19.11 -22.35 6.49
CA THR A 180 -18.91 -23.80 6.35
C THR A 180 -17.52 -24.17 5.84
N GLU A 181 -16.76 -23.18 5.38
CA GLU A 181 -15.45 -23.37 4.78
C GLU A 181 -14.34 -22.94 5.75
N GLU A 182 -13.19 -23.61 5.65
CA GLU A 182 -11.98 -23.22 6.38
C GLU A 182 -11.24 -22.06 5.68
N LYS A 183 -10.62 -21.20 6.49
CA LYS A 183 -9.80 -20.09 5.98
C LYS A 183 -8.49 -20.62 5.40
N LYS A 184 -8.05 -20.01 4.30
CA LYS A 184 -6.82 -20.38 3.57
C LYS A 184 -5.77 -19.29 3.68
N ILE A 185 -4.50 -19.67 3.79
CA ILE A 185 -3.35 -18.76 3.76
C ILE A 185 -2.83 -18.67 2.32
N GLU A 186 -2.77 -17.46 1.76
CA GLU A 186 -2.29 -17.26 0.38
C GLU A 186 -0.78 -17.45 0.25
N LYS A 187 0.01 -16.83 1.13
CA LYS A 187 1.48 -16.95 1.13
C LYS A 187 1.98 -17.37 2.50
N LEU A 188 2.23 -18.67 2.64
CA LEU A 188 2.88 -19.22 3.81
C LEU A 188 4.32 -18.72 3.87
N THR A 189 4.63 -17.90 4.86
CA THR A 189 5.92 -17.23 5.02
C THR A 189 6.36 -17.39 6.46
N TYR A 190 7.58 -17.90 6.65
CA TYR A 190 8.12 -18.21 7.95
C TYR A 190 9.22 -17.24 8.36
N HIS A 191 9.37 -17.11 9.68
CA HIS A 191 10.50 -16.42 10.28
C HIS A 191 11.82 -16.96 9.74
N LYS A 192 12.73 -16.02 9.50
CA LYS A 192 14.08 -16.26 9.00
C LYS A 192 15.03 -15.45 9.86
N SER A 193 16.24 -15.95 10.05
CA SER A 193 17.31 -15.14 10.63
C SER A 193 17.55 -13.86 9.81
N PRO A 194 18.10 -12.79 10.42
CA PRO A 194 18.43 -11.57 9.68
C PRO A 194 19.27 -11.83 8.42
N GLU A 195 20.23 -12.76 8.49
CA GLU A 195 21.07 -13.16 7.35
C GLU A 195 20.28 -13.81 6.21
N GLU A 196 19.32 -14.68 6.53
CA GLU A 196 18.44 -15.33 5.55
C GLU A 196 17.42 -14.35 4.95
N MET A 197 16.87 -13.45 5.76
CA MET A 197 16.03 -12.35 5.28
C MET A 197 16.80 -11.50 4.26
N LEU A 198 18.03 -11.12 4.60
CA LEU A 198 18.90 -10.35 3.74
C LEU A 198 19.16 -11.05 2.41
N LYS A 199 19.50 -12.36 2.44
CA LYS A 199 19.66 -13.18 1.22
C LYS A 199 18.39 -13.22 0.38
N SER A 200 17.22 -13.34 1.01
CA SER A 200 15.94 -13.41 0.29
C SER A 200 15.59 -12.12 -0.43
N VAL A 201 15.87 -10.98 0.20
CA VAL A 201 15.60 -9.64 -0.35
C VAL A 201 16.64 -9.24 -1.40
N ALA A 202 17.89 -9.64 -1.19
CA ALA A 202 18.98 -9.44 -2.12
C ALA A 202 18.81 -10.25 -3.41
N GLY A 203 18.18 -11.43 -3.32
CA GLY A 203 18.11 -12.38 -4.42
C GLY A 203 19.47 -13.00 -4.76
N ALA A 204 19.59 -13.63 -5.92
CA ALA A 204 20.83 -14.24 -6.40
C ALA A 204 21.54 -13.36 -7.45
N GLY A 205 22.87 -13.50 -7.55
CA GLY A 205 23.71 -12.84 -8.55
C GLY A 205 24.27 -11.48 -8.13
N GLU A 206 24.89 -10.76 -9.08
CA GLU A 206 25.63 -9.51 -8.85
C GLU A 206 24.78 -8.37 -8.26
N GLY A 207 23.45 -8.42 -8.39
CA GLY A 207 22.52 -7.46 -7.78
C GLY A 207 22.34 -7.60 -6.27
N ALA A 208 22.74 -8.73 -5.69
CA ALA A 208 22.51 -9.02 -4.28
C ALA A 208 23.23 -8.03 -3.36
N GLY A 209 24.54 -7.82 -3.55
CA GLY A 209 25.33 -6.90 -2.74
C GLY A 209 24.81 -5.47 -2.76
N ARG A 210 24.28 -5.02 -3.90
CA ARG A 210 23.66 -3.69 -4.07
C ARG A 210 22.43 -3.51 -3.19
N ARG A 211 21.53 -4.49 -3.18
CA ARG A 211 20.28 -4.44 -2.38
C ARG A 211 20.55 -4.54 -0.89
N ILE A 212 21.51 -5.37 -0.49
CA ILE A 212 21.97 -5.47 0.90
C ILE A 212 22.43 -4.11 1.41
N ARG A 213 23.25 -3.42 0.60
CA ARG A 213 23.76 -2.09 0.92
C ARG A 213 22.61 -1.09 1.15
N ILE A 214 21.64 -1.07 0.24
CA ILE A 214 20.45 -0.23 0.35
C ILE A 214 19.68 -0.51 1.64
N VAL A 215 19.38 -1.77 1.95
CA VAL A 215 18.58 -2.16 3.12
C VAL A 215 19.27 -1.73 4.42
N LYS A 216 20.55 -2.05 4.58
CA LYS A 216 21.31 -1.68 5.78
C LYS A 216 21.40 -0.17 5.97
N ARG A 217 21.65 0.58 4.89
CA ARG A 217 21.65 2.05 4.98
C ARG A 217 20.27 2.59 5.31
N ALA A 218 19.22 2.07 4.67
CA ALA A 218 17.85 2.49 4.92
C ALA A 218 17.40 2.23 6.36
N ALA A 219 17.87 1.15 6.99
CA ALA A 219 17.58 0.86 8.40
C ALA A 219 18.07 1.95 9.37
N GLN A 220 19.13 2.69 9.02
CA GLN A 220 19.62 3.81 9.83
C GLN A 220 18.64 5.00 9.86
N GLU A 221 17.64 5.04 8.97
CA GLU A 221 16.58 6.05 8.97
C GLU A 221 15.50 5.78 10.01
N LEU A 222 15.44 4.56 10.54
CA LEU A 222 14.50 4.15 11.58
C LEU A 222 15.06 4.56 12.95
N LYS A 223 14.35 5.47 13.62
CA LYS A 223 14.74 6.01 14.93
C LYS A 223 13.75 5.58 15.99
N ASP A 224 14.23 5.53 17.22
CA ASP A 224 13.42 5.18 18.39
C ASP A 224 12.11 5.98 18.47
N GLY A 225 11.02 5.29 18.82
CA GLY A 225 9.68 5.86 18.97
C GLY A 225 8.95 6.20 17.67
N MET A 226 9.52 5.90 16.49
CA MET A 226 8.84 6.20 15.22
C MET A 226 7.71 5.21 14.91
N TYR A 227 6.59 5.75 14.43
CA TYR A 227 5.57 5.01 13.69
C TYR A 227 5.93 4.99 12.21
N VAL A 228 6.11 3.80 11.64
CA VAL A 228 6.61 3.64 10.27
C VAL A 228 5.72 2.72 9.43
N ASN A 229 5.59 3.05 8.15
CA ASN A 229 4.99 2.17 7.16
C ASN A 229 6.06 1.74 6.14
N LEU A 230 6.21 0.43 5.95
CA LEU A 230 7.26 -0.16 5.13
C LEU A 230 6.64 -0.95 3.98
N GLY A 231 6.91 -0.52 2.75
CA GLY A 231 6.50 -1.23 1.55
C GLY A 231 7.16 -2.60 1.41
N ILE A 232 6.53 -3.48 0.63
CA ILE A 232 7.06 -4.81 0.33
C ILE A 232 8.47 -4.75 -0.31
N GLY A 233 9.26 -5.80 -0.09
CA GLY A 233 10.62 -5.91 -0.63
C GLY A 233 11.69 -5.33 0.31
N MET A 234 12.56 -4.47 -0.20
CA MET A 234 13.68 -3.89 0.57
C MET A 234 13.23 -3.14 1.83
N PRO A 235 12.18 -2.28 1.81
CA PRO A 235 11.76 -1.56 3.01
C PRO A 235 11.37 -2.49 4.16
N LEU A 236 10.57 -3.53 3.89
CA LEU A 236 10.11 -4.49 4.90
C LEU A 236 11.25 -5.29 5.56
N ALA A 237 12.43 -5.34 4.95
CA ALA A 237 13.61 -5.99 5.51
C ALA A 237 14.41 -5.11 6.48
N THR A 238 14.21 -3.79 6.44
CA THR A 238 14.97 -2.83 7.24
C THR A 238 14.85 -3.01 8.77
N PRO A 239 13.72 -3.48 9.35
CA PRO A 239 13.61 -3.68 10.79
C PRO A 239 14.64 -4.65 11.38
N ALA A 240 15.10 -5.63 10.58
CA ALA A 240 16.11 -6.60 11.01
C ALA A 240 17.53 -6.00 11.18
N PHE A 241 17.73 -4.75 10.78
CA PHE A 241 19.02 -4.05 10.82
C PHE A 241 18.94 -2.71 11.56
N ILE A 242 17.88 -2.50 12.34
CA ILE A 242 17.77 -1.33 13.20
C ILE A 242 18.91 -1.33 14.21
N GLN A 243 19.46 -0.15 14.49
CA GLN A 243 20.51 0.03 15.50
C GLN A 243 20.00 -0.40 16.88
N GLU A 244 20.87 -1.06 17.64
CA GLU A 244 20.56 -1.48 19.00
C GLU A 244 20.07 -0.30 19.84
N GLY A 245 18.99 -0.51 20.60
CA GLY A 245 18.34 0.51 21.42
C GLY A 245 17.27 1.35 20.71
N ASN A 246 17.09 1.23 19.39
CA ASN A 246 15.97 1.87 18.69
C ASN A 246 14.79 0.90 18.55
N GLU A 247 13.60 1.31 18.96
CA GLU A 247 12.35 0.60 18.72
C GLU A 247 11.42 1.40 17.80
N VAL A 248 10.78 0.74 16.83
CA VAL A 248 9.79 1.35 15.94
C VAL A 248 8.49 0.57 15.96
N VAL A 249 7.39 1.28 15.75
CA VAL A 249 6.06 0.68 15.64
C VAL A 249 5.69 0.56 14.16
N LEU A 250 5.60 -0.67 13.67
CA LEU A 250 5.23 -0.94 12.28
C LEU A 250 3.72 -0.82 12.10
N GLN A 251 3.30 0.11 11.25
CA GLN A 251 1.93 0.23 10.78
C GLN A 251 1.77 -0.56 9.47
N SER A 252 0.69 -1.34 9.41
CA SER A 252 0.29 -2.10 8.23
C SER A 252 -1.04 -1.59 7.71
N GLU A 253 -1.08 -1.23 6.43
CA GLU A 253 -2.22 -0.54 5.81
C GLU A 253 -3.52 -1.36 5.80
N ASN A 254 -3.45 -2.68 5.99
CA ASN A 254 -4.60 -3.57 6.13
C ASN A 254 -5.20 -3.64 7.54
N GLY A 255 -4.73 -2.82 8.49
CA GLY A 255 -5.40 -2.64 9.79
C GLY A 255 -4.63 -3.16 11.00
N ILE A 256 -3.29 -3.00 11.02
CA ILE A 256 -2.44 -3.42 12.14
C ILE A 256 -1.53 -2.25 12.54
N LEU A 257 -1.42 -1.95 13.83
CA LEU A 257 -0.37 -1.10 14.39
C LEU A 257 0.43 -1.93 15.39
N GLY A 258 1.74 -1.98 15.23
CA GLY A 258 2.60 -2.93 15.98
C GLY A 258 2.70 -4.29 15.30
N MET A 259 2.76 -4.32 13.97
CA MET A 259 3.03 -5.55 13.21
C MET A 259 4.39 -6.13 13.63
N GLY A 260 4.42 -7.44 13.88
CA GLY A 260 5.61 -8.15 14.33
C GLY A 260 6.37 -8.84 13.19
N ARG A 261 7.14 -9.85 13.58
CA ARG A 261 7.91 -10.71 12.66
C ARG A 261 7.01 -11.66 11.87
N TYR A 262 7.58 -12.36 10.89
CA TYR A 262 6.95 -13.55 10.31
C TYR A 262 6.77 -14.65 11.38
N PRO A 263 5.73 -15.51 11.29
CA PRO A 263 5.45 -16.57 12.25
C PRO A 263 6.49 -17.70 12.18
N ASN A 264 6.68 -18.43 13.28
CA ASN A 264 7.30 -19.75 13.26
C ASN A 264 6.28 -20.81 12.80
N PRO A 265 6.72 -22.01 12.39
CA PRO A 265 5.82 -23.14 12.19
C PRO A 265 4.95 -23.39 13.43
N GLY A 266 3.64 -23.47 13.25
CA GLY A 266 2.63 -23.57 14.32
C GLY A 266 2.09 -22.25 14.86
N GLU A 267 2.67 -21.10 14.48
CA GLU A 267 2.17 -19.75 14.82
C GLU A 267 1.32 -19.14 13.68
N GLU A 268 1.03 -19.89 12.62
CA GLU A 268 0.33 -19.36 11.44
C GLU A 268 -1.13 -19.04 11.75
N ASP A 269 -1.58 -17.85 11.33
CA ASP A 269 -2.95 -17.39 11.54
C ASP A 269 -3.47 -16.72 10.26
N PRO A 270 -4.52 -17.26 9.61
CA PRO A 270 -5.04 -16.69 8.36
C PRO A 270 -5.66 -15.30 8.54
N ASP A 271 -5.98 -14.89 9.77
CA ASP A 271 -6.48 -13.53 10.08
C ASP A 271 -5.33 -12.54 10.35
N LEU A 272 -4.07 -12.96 10.24
CA LEU A 272 -2.88 -12.11 10.39
C LEU A 272 -1.97 -12.17 9.18
N ILE A 273 -2.14 -11.18 8.31
CA ILE A 273 -1.30 -11.00 7.14
C ILE A 273 -0.82 -9.56 7.04
N ASN A 274 0.31 -9.37 6.37
CA ASN A 274 0.78 -8.05 5.94
C ASN A 274 0.15 -7.65 4.58
N PRO A 275 0.46 -6.46 4.04
CA PRO A 275 -0.12 -6.00 2.77
C PRO A 275 0.34 -6.86 1.58
N GLY A 276 1.50 -7.50 1.70
CA GLY A 276 2.06 -8.48 0.77
C GLY A 276 1.38 -9.85 0.77
N LYS A 277 0.37 -10.06 1.64
CA LYS A 277 -0.40 -11.30 1.82
C LYS A 277 0.41 -12.43 2.47
N GLU A 278 1.48 -12.07 3.18
CA GLU A 278 2.33 -12.97 3.94
C GLU A 278 1.86 -13.03 5.39
N GLY A 279 1.85 -14.22 6.00
CA GLY A 279 1.49 -14.37 7.42
C GLY A 279 2.44 -13.62 8.34
N VAL A 280 1.94 -12.97 9.39
CA VAL A 280 2.74 -12.20 10.37
C VAL A 280 2.28 -12.44 11.80
N THR A 281 3.09 -12.04 12.78
CA THR A 281 2.71 -11.92 14.19
C THR A 281 2.46 -10.45 14.55
N VAL A 282 2.15 -10.19 15.82
CA VAL A 282 2.02 -8.83 16.36
C VAL A 282 2.87 -8.68 17.62
N ASN A 283 3.41 -7.48 17.82
CA ASN A 283 4.18 -7.14 19.02
C ASN A 283 3.25 -6.86 20.20
N GLN A 284 3.81 -6.82 21.41
CA GLN A 284 3.07 -6.40 22.59
C GLN A 284 2.60 -4.94 22.43
N GLY A 285 1.36 -4.65 22.82
CA GLY A 285 0.77 -3.32 22.66
C GLY A 285 0.22 -3.04 21.24
N ALA A 286 0.19 -4.04 20.36
CA ALA A 286 -0.41 -3.90 19.04
C ALA A 286 -1.93 -3.66 19.10
N SER A 287 -2.46 -3.02 18.04
CA SER A 287 -3.89 -2.78 17.86
C SER A 287 -4.35 -3.12 16.44
N PHE A 288 -5.65 -3.40 16.31
CA PHE A 288 -6.32 -3.70 15.05
C PHE A 288 -7.43 -2.68 14.75
N PHE A 289 -7.65 -2.41 13.47
CA PHE A 289 -8.63 -1.42 13.02
C PHE A 289 -9.06 -1.69 11.57
N GLY A 290 -10.16 -1.08 11.16
CA GLY A 290 -10.62 -1.13 9.77
C GLY A 290 -9.72 -0.34 8.81
N SER A 291 -9.88 -0.59 7.52
CA SER A 291 -9.15 0.10 6.45
C SER A 291 -9.40 1.60 6.45
N GLN A 292 -10.60 2.06 6.84
CA GLN A 292 -10.90 3.49 6.90
C GLN A 292 -10.03 4.20 7.96
N GLU A 293 -9.96 3.68 9.18
CA GLU A 293 -9.09 4.21 10.23
C GLU A 293 -7.61 4.12 9.84
N SER A 294 -7.19 2.98 9.26
CA SER A 294 -5.82 2.77 8.77
C SER A 294 -5.37 3.88 7.81
N PHE A 295 -6.18 4.17 6.79
CA PHE A 295 -5.85 5.21 5.83
C PHE A 295 -6.17 6.63 6.33
N GLY A 296 -7.08 6.79 7.29
CA GLY A 296 -7.27 8.02 8.05
C GLY A 296 -5.99 8.42 8.78
N MET A 297 -5.36 7.48 9.49
CA MET A 297 -4.07 7.66 10.16
C MET A 297 -2.96 8.06 9.19
N ILE A 298 -2.85 7.35 8.05
CA ILE A 298 -1.87 7.64 6.99
C ILE A 298 -2.10 9.04 6.43
N ARG A 299 -3.32 9.36 5.95
CA ARG A 299 -3.63 10.64 5.33
C ARG A 299 -3.59 11.81 6.30
N ALA A 300 -3.80 11.59 7.59
CA ALA A 300 -3.65 12.61 8.62
C ALA A 300 -2.17 12.95 8.91
N GLY A 301 -1.22 12.17 8.38
CA GLY A 301 0.21 12.35 8.60
C GLY A 301 0.63 11.95 10.01
N LYS A 302 -0.02 10.92 10.57
CA LYS A 302 0.35 10.35 11.88
C LYS A 302 1.54 9.39 11.79
N ILE A 303 1.80 8.87 10.60
CA ILE A 303 2.99 8.06 10.30
C ILE A 303 4.19 9.00 10.17
N ASN A 304 5.24 8.75 10.95
CA ASN A 304 6.45 9.57 10.92
C ASN A 304 7.24 9.35 9.62
N LEU A 305 7.38 8.09 9.21
CA LEU A 305 8.20 7.70 8.07
C LEU A 305 7.49 6.63 7.24
N THR A 306 7.44 6.86 5.93
CA THR A 306 7.02 5.89 4.92
C THR A 306 8.24 5.51 4.09
N MET A 307 8.49 4.22 3.90
CA MET A 307 9.58 3.74 3.04
C MET A 307 9.03 2.84 1.94
N LEU A 308 9.32 3.18 0.69
CA LEU A 308 8.76 2.50 -0.49
C LEU A 308 9.84 2.20 -1.54
N GLY A 309 9.55 1.25 -2.42
CA GLY A 309 10.28 1.09 -3.68
C GLY A 309 9.89 2.16 -4.70
N GLY A 310 10.81 2.46 -5.63
CA GLY A 310 10.59 3.38 -6.75
C GLY A 310 11.02 2.78 -8.10
N LEU A 311 10.20 3.00 -9.13
CA LEU A 311 10.59 2.75 -10.53
C LEU A 311 11.34 3.97 -11.08
N GLN A 312 10.86 5.17 -10.79
CA GLN A 312 11.51 6.44 -11.12
C GLN A 312 11.27 7.45 -10.00
N VAL A 313 12.24 8.35 -9.81
CA VAL A 313 12.09 9.55 -8.96
C VAL A 313 12.58 10.76 -9.75
N SER A 314 11.86 11.88 -9.70
CA SER A 314 12.28 13.12 -10.36
C SER A 314 13.18 14.00 -9.49
N LYS A 315 13.84 14.99 -10.11
CA LYS A 315 14.65 15.99 -9.41
C LYS A 315 13.89 16.76 -8.32
N ASP A 316 12.57 16.89 -8.50
CA ASP A 316 11.68 17.64 -7.61
C ASP A 316 10.97 16.72 -6.59
N GLY A 317 11.29 15.42 -6.58
CA GLY A 317 10.71 14.45 -5.66
C GLY A 317 9.38 13.86 -6.10
N ASP A 318 9.05 13.87 -7.39
CA ASP A 318 7.91 13.08 -7.89
C ASP A 318 8.28 11.59 -7.85
N LEU A 319 7.33 10.75 -7.47
CA LEU A 319 7.51 9.30 -7.41
C LEU A 319 6.65 8.62 -8.47
N ALA A 320 7.22 7.65 -9.19
CA ALA A 320 6.47 6.67 -9.97
C ALA A 320 6.83 5.24 -9.53
N ASN A 321 5.85 4.47 -9.06
CA ASN A 321 6.09 3.09 -8.62
C ASN A 321 4.98 2.06 -8.93
N PHE A 322 3.80 2.49 -9.38
CA PHE A 322 2.62 1.62 -9.42
C PHE A 322 2.26 1.04 -10.80
N MET A 323 2.72 1.68 -11.88
CA MET A 323 2.39 1.30 -13.25
C MET A 323 3.62 1.37 -14.17
N LEU A 324 3.75 0.37 -15.04
CA LEU A 324 4.61 0.41 -16.22
C LEU A 324 3.70 0.54 -17.46
N PRO A 325 4.13 1.23 -18.51
CA PRO A 325 3.40 1.25 -19.78
C PRO A 325 3.07 -0.18 -20.25
N GLY A 326 1.78 -0.45 -20.49
CA GLY A 326 1.30 -1.77 -20.92
C GLY A 326 1.19 -2.84 -19.82
N LYS A 327 1.49 -2.54 -18.55
CA LYS A 327 1.32 -3.45 -17.40
C LYS A 327 0.71 -2.72 -16.22
N VAL A 328 -0.54 -3.07 -15.91
CA VAL A 328 -1.28 -2.52 -14.76
C VAL A 328 -1.26 -3.54 -13.63
N LYS A 329 -0.59 -3.23 -12.52
CA LYS A 329 -0.65 -4.05 -11.29
C LYS A 329 -1.63 -3.48 -10.27
N GLY A 330 -1.61 -2.15 -10.14
CA GLY A 330 -2.53 -1.40 -9.28
C GLY A 330 -1.81 -0.39 -8.40
N ILE A 331 -2.57 0.54 -7.82
CA ILE A 331 -2.05 1.61 -6.96
C ILE A 331 -1.76 1.11 -5.54
N GLY A 332 -2.60 0.21 -5.02
CA GLY A 332 -2.59 -0.17 -3.61
C GLY A 332 -2.73 1.04 -2.68
N GLY A 333 -2.05 1.03 -1.54
CA GLY A 333 -1.97 2.18 -0.63
C GLY A 333 -0.93 3.25 -1.00
N ALA A 334 -0.16 3.07 -2.08
CA ALA A 334 1.03 3.90 -2.34
C ALA A 334 0.73 5.39 -2.51
N MET A 335 -0.38 5.74 -3.16
CA MET A 335 -0.79 7.14 -3.33
C MET A 335 -1.16 7.80 -2.01
N ASP A 336 -1.85 7.10 -1.10
CA ASP A 336 -2.18 7.61 0.23
C ASP A 336 -0.92 7.79 1.09
N LEU A 337 0.00 6.82 1.05
CA LEU A 337 1.23 6.78 1.84
C LEU A 337 2.20 7.93 1.56
N VAL A 338 2.12 8.54 0.37
CA VAL A 338 2.98 9.66 -0.05
C VAL A 338 2.24 11.00 -0.14
N ALA A 339 0.94 11.04 0.19
CA ALA A 339 0.13 12.24 -0.01
C ALA A 339 0.26 13.30 1.09
N ASN A 340 0.80 12.94 2.26
CA ASN A 340 0.92 13.88 3.39
C ASN A 340 2.36 14.37 3.58
N SER A 341 2.55 15.69 3.56
CA SER A 341 3.86 16.33 3.73
C SER A 341 4.45 16.25 5.14
N LYS A 342 3.65 15.88 6.15
CA LYS A 342 4.13 15.63 7.52
C LYS A 342 4.83 14.28 7.64
N THR A 343 4.52 13.35 6.74
CA THR A 343 5.15 12.03 6.70
C THR A 343 6.41 12.12 5.84
N ARG A 344 7.55 11.73 6.40
CA ARG A 344 8.81 11.69 5.67
C ARG A 344 8.81 10.49 4.73
N VAL A 345 8.93 10.71 3.43
CA VAL A 345 8.90 9.64 2.41
C VAL A 345 10.32 9.32 1.96
N ILE A 346 10.73 8.06 2.13
CA ILE A 346 12.03 7.55 1.68
C ILE A 346 11.83 6.53 0.58
N VAL A 347 12.53 6.72 -0.53
CA VAL A 347 12.54 5.76 -1.64
C VAL A 347 13.82 4.94 -1.58
N THR A 348 13.68 3.62 -1.46
CA THR A 348 14.79 2.66 -1.58
C THR A 348 14.75 2.01 -2.95
N MET A 349 15.80 2.18 -3.76
CA MET A 349 15.82 1.62 -5.11
C MET A 349 17.24 1.42 -5.65
N GLU A 350 17.43 0.44 -6.54
CA GLU A 350 18.65 0.43 -7.38
C GLU A 350 18.70 1.72 -8.22
N HIS A 351 19.90 2.29 -8.36
CA HIS A 351 20.15 3.59 -8.97
C HIS A 351 19.85 3.62 -10.47
N VAL A 352 20.15 2.51 -11.15
CA VAL A 352 19.88 2.28 -12.57
C VAL A 352 19.01 1.04 -12.76
N ASP A 353 18.36 0.92 -13.92
CA ASP A 353 17.65 -0.30 -14.30
C ASP A 353 18.61 -1.40 -14.79
N LYS A 354 18.06 -2.56 -15.20
CA LYS A 354 18.84 -3.69 -15.71
C LYS A 354 19.56 -3.41 -17.05
N LYS A 355 19.14 -2.36 -17.77
CA LYS A 355 19.75 -1.89 -19.02
C LYS A 355 20.70 -0.71 -18.77
N ASN A 356 21.02 -0.43 -17.50
CA ASN A 356 21.87 0.67 -17.07
C ASN A 356 21.30 2.07 -17.36
N ASN A 357 19.98 2.19 -17.57
CA ASN A 357 19.32 3.50 -17.69
C ASN A 357 19.15 4.13 -16.30
N PRO A 358 19.34 5.45 -16.17
CA PRO A 358 19.05 6.19 -14.94
C PRO A 358 17.60 5.99 -14.49
N LYS A 359 17.38 5.97 -13.18
CA LYS A 359 16.04 6.00 -12.58
C LYS A 359 15.74 7.29 -11.80
N ILE A 360 16.77 8.12 -11.59
CA ILE A 360 16.66 9.45 -11.02
C ILE A 360 16.70 10.44 -12.19
N LEU A 361 15.55 11.05 -12.50
CA LEU A 361 15.29 11.73 -13.77
C LEU A 361 15.00 13.22 -13.57
N LYS A 362 15.10 14.03 -14.63
CA LYS A 362 14.62 15.42 -14.56
C LYS A 362 13.10 15.48 -14.36
N GLN A 363 12.39 14.57 -15.02
CA GLN A 363 10.96 14.34 -14.88
C GLN A 363 10.67 12.85 -15.05
N CYS A 364 9.77 12.29 -14.26
CA CYS A 364 9.35 10.90 -14.46
C CYS A 364 8.63 10.77 -15.81
N THR A 365 8.90 9.66 -16.51
CA THR A 365 8.20 9.31 -17.76
C THR A 365 7.07 8.31 -17.52
N PHE A 366 7.05 7.67 -16.35
CA PHE A 366 5.97 6.78 -15.93
C PHE A 366 4.89 7.54 -15.15
N PRO A 367 3.64 7.02 -15.14
CA PRO A 367 2.56 7.61 -14.36
C PRO A 367 2.93 7.80 -12.89
N LEU A 368 2.69 9.02 -12.39
CA LEU A 368 3.07 9.40 -11.05
C LEU A 368 2.19 8.72 -9.99
N THR A 369 2.83 8.32 -8.91
CA THR A 369 2.24 7.93 -7.63
C THR A 369 2.03 9.15 -6.74
N GLY A 370 2.93 10.13 -6.78
CA GLY A 370 2.77 11.37 -6.06
C GLY A 370 3.70 12.44 -6.59
N ARG A 371 3.27 13.70 -6.52
CA ARG A 371 4.10 14.85 -6.88
C ARG A 371 4.83 15.39 -5.67
N LYS A 372 6.12 15.74 -5.84
CA LYS A 372 6.97 16.38 -4.82
C LYS A 372 6.81 15.79 -3.42
N CYS A 373 6.73 14.46 -3.35
CA CYS A 373 6.40 13.74 -2.12
C CYS A 373 7.63 13.08 -1.50
N VAL A 374 8.65 12.76 -2.28
CA VAL A 374 9.87 12.10 -1.81
C VAL A 374 10.72 13.09 -1.02
N SER A 375 11.15 12.71 0.17
CA SER A 375 12.07 13.48 1.01
C SER A 375 13.52 13.03 0.84
N ARG A 376 13.76 11.72 0.65
CA ARG A 376 15.09 11.13 0.50
C ARG A 376 15.08 9.93 -0.45
N ILE A 377 16.13 9.81 -1.26
CA ILE A 377 16.36 8.68 -2.17
C ILE A 377 17.60 7.94 -1.67
N ILE A 378 17.48 6.64 -1.40
CA ILE A 378 18.58 5.76 -1.00
C ILE A 378 18.79 4.73 -2.11
N THR A 379 19.97 4.76 -2.72
CA THR A 379 20.37 3.79 -3.74
C THR A 379 21.60 3.01 -3.34
N ASP A 380 22.00 2.07 -4.18
CA ASP A 380 23.23 1.29 -4.05
C ASP A 380 24.51 2.13 -4.25
N LEU A 381 24.39 3.37 -4.74
CA LEU A 381 25.52 4.25 -5.06
C LEU A 381 25.57 5.52 -4.19
N ALA A 382 24.41 6.05 -3.78
CA ALA A 382 24.32 7.36 -3.15
C ALA A 382 23.04 7.54 -2.32
N VAL A 383 23.05 8.55 -1.46
CA VAL A 383 21.87 9.09 -0.78
C VAL A 383 21.67 10.54 -1.22
N PHE A 384 20.45 10.86 -1.66
CA PHE A 384 20.04 12.21 -2.02
C PHE A 384 18.93 12.68 -1.10
N ASP A 385 19.06 13.90 -0.59
CA ASP A 385 17.92 14.64 -0.05
C ASP A 385 17.22 15.41 -1.16
N VAL A 386 15.89 15.40 -1.14
CA VAL A 386 15.08 16.21 -2.04
C VAL A 386 14.76 17.52 -1.32
N THR A 387 15.27 18.62 -1.84
CA THR A 387 15.11 19.96 -1.27
C THR A 387 14.22 20.83 -2.16
N PRO A 388 13.78 22.01 -1.71
CA PRO A 388 13.09 22.96 -2.57
C PRO A 388 13.89 23.41 -3.81
N LYS A 389 15.22 23.24 -3.82
CA LYS A 389 16.11 23.55 -4.95
C LYS A 389 16.38 22.34 -5.87
N GLY A 390 15.87 21.16 -5.53
CA GLY A 390 16.16 19.90 -6.20
C GLY A 390 17.02 18.96 -5.34
N LEU A 391 17.76 18.07 -5.99
CA LEU A 391 18.51 17.01 -5.32
C LEU A 391 19.81 17.54 -4.70
N LEU A 392 20.06 17.14 -3.45
CA LEU A 392 21.30 17.35 -2.72
C LEU A 392 21.94 15.99 -2.42
N LEU A 393 23.11 15.73 -2.99
CA LEU A 393 23.91 14.54 -2.68
C LEU A 393 24.50 14.67 -1.27
N VAL A 394 24.06 13.82 -0.35
CA VAL A 394 24.48 13.84 1.07
C VAL A 394 25.42 12.71 1.43
N GLU A 395 25.35 11.59 0.73
CA GLU A 395 26.28 10.47 0.88
C GLU A 395 26.56 9.81 -0.47
N LYS A 396 27.80 9.32 -0.66
CA LYS A 396 28.16 8.47 -1.80
C LYS A 396 29.02 7.29 -1.37
N VAL A 397 28.91 6.18 -2.09
CA VAL A 397 29.86 5.07 -1.95
C VAL A 397 31.27 5.58 -2.27
N GLN A 398 32.25 5.19 -1.44
CA GLN A 398 33.61 5.74 -1.49
C GLN A 398 34.23 5.61 -2.89
N ASP A 399 34.09 4.44 -3.52
CA ASP A 399 34.69 4.11 -4.81
C ASP A 399 33.95 4.68 -6.03
N VAL A 400 32.74 5.22 -5.84
CA VAL A 400 31.95 5.83 -6.92
C VAL A 400 32.40 7.27 -7.11
N SER A 401 32.99 7.60 -8.26
CA SER A 401 33.37 8.98 -8.57
C SER A 401 32.14 9.88 -8.80
N LEU A 402 32.28 11.20 -8.60
CA LEU A 402 31.19 12.13 -8.89
C LEU A 402 30.80 12.13 -10.37
N ASP A 403 31.76 11.93 -11.27
CA ASP A 403 31.50 11.91 -12.72
C ASP A 403 30.75 10.63 -13.12
N GLU A 404 31.09 9.49 -12.54
CA GLU A 404 30.33 8.25 -12.71
C GLU A 404 28.89 8.42 -12.19
N LEU A 405 28.73 9.01 -11.01
CA LEU A 405 27.40 9.23 -10.42
C LEU A 405 26.54 10.15 -11.30
N ARG A 406 27.14 11.24 -11.83
CA ARG A 406 26.49 12.13 -12.80
C ARG A 406 26.13 11.40 -14.10
N ALA A 407 26.99 10.51 -14.60
CA ALA A 407 26.67 9.72 -15.80
C ALA A 407 25.51 8.74 -15.58
N LYS A 408 25.26 8.31 -14.34
CA LYS A 408 24.18 7.39 -13.95
C LYS A 408 22.92 8.09 -13.40
N THR A 409 22.94 9.42 -13.28
CA THR A 409 21.84 10.25 -12.79
C THR A 409 21.45 11.25 -13.87
N GLU A 410 20.23 11.22 -14.39
CA GLU A 410 19.80 12.19 -15.40
C GLU A 410 19.44 13.55 -14.76
N ALA A 411 18.94 13.53 -13.53
CA ALA A 411 18.69 14.75 -12.76
C ALA A 411 19.99 15.48 -12.38
N ASP A 412 19.97 16.80 -12.48
CA ASP A 412 21.02 17.64 -11.93
C ASP A 412 20.95 17.61 -10.38
N PHE A 413 22.10 17.60 -9.71
CA PHE A 413 22.18 17.59 -8.24
C PHE A 413 23.34 18.46 -7.72
N GLU A 414 23.12 19.08 -6.57
CA GLU A 414 24.16 19.77 -5.80
C GLU A 414 24.89 18.77 -4.90
N VAL A 415 26.16 19.04 -4.57
CA VAL A 415 26.94 18.23 -3.63
C VAL A 415 26.93 18.94 -2.28
N SER A 416 26.55 18.22 -1.22
CA SER A 416 26.59 18.76 0.13
C SER A 416 28.01 19.19 0.51
N PRO A 417 28.21 20.37 1.13
CA PRO A 417 29.52 20.72 1.69
C PRO A 417 29.95 19.75 2.79
N ASP A 418 28.98 19.11 3.46
CA ASP A 418 29.17 18.08 4.48
C ASP A 418 28.94 16.68 3.89
N LEU A 419 29.36 16.43 2.65
CA LEU A 419 29.23 15.12 2.00
C LEU A 419 29.88 14.03 2.85
N LYS A 420 29.09 13.06 3.28
CA LYS A 420 29.56 11.94 4.11
C LYS A 420 29.88 10.71 3.28
N ALA A 421 30.71 9.84 3.83
CA ALA A 421 30.86 8.49 3.31
C ALA A 421 29.54 7.73 3.48
N TYR A 422 29.19 6.92 2.48
CA TYR A 422 28.07 5.99 2.58
C TYR A 422 28.50 4.80 3.44
N GLU A 423 28.19 4.85 4.73
CA GLU A 423 28.53 3.84 5.73
C GLU A 423 27.36 2.89 5.99
N VAL A 424 27.65 1.60 6.15
CA VAL A 424 26.67 0.50 6.11
C VAL A 424 26.94 -0.56 7.15
#